data_AF-A0A0S4J9V1-F1
#
_entry.id   AF-A0A0S4J9V1-F1
#
_cell.length_a   1.000
_cell.length_b   1.000
_cell.length_c   1.000
_cell.angle_alpha   90.00
_cell.angle_beta   90.00
_cell.angle_gamma   90.00
#
_symmetry.space_group_name_H-M   'P 1'
#
loop_
_entity.id
_entity.type
_entity.pdbx_description
1 polymer ?
#
loop_
_entity_poly.entity_id
_entity_poly.type
_entity_poly.pdbx_seq_one_letter_code
_entity_poly.pdbx_strand_id
1 'polypeptide(L)'
;MTMMGTMMQGTSLGEAGMMAALLERYPFVDRAPHGMDLGCLVLDIADCSVIESMLSQYDSAATPEGKDKAATNINAFLCGLADAQLSRVLDVERRRRQLERDRVEQFVLIDQATSVSSTMLSEFDEDFSATMAEQNLVMMMQCIRSIYVRSCMTLLSLNVLNERFQRQWLHHFGSPLRLVKGQGTLLSHVEHSLRLNRSHANVRGVLIYCSQQGLREYEDVPILTVEKNVQAMLQEGILRGVLDPNQERNVIVELRTFTSCPFFHPQHRDPEWRRVGEESFQSSLSFMMGKCFSGDMLQTLLVHGFYHPALLKWYELLLNVSVRDAHVDLELNEHHTNRTRFKFYGNKAMKLSTFADAFRAILRHRKSIAVGVFRRFPKEEGLEGTPRYFITNPDPSMPLLEDDVVYALYAGRVAGISRAEAPLSSGDTSLEASIHLTPGEAVETGAH
;
A
#
# COMPACT_ATOMS: atom_id res chain seq x y z
N MET A 1 -42.23 -24.56 9.72
CA MET A 1 -41.77 -25.95 9.57
C MET A 1 -40.29 -25.97 9.94
N THR A 2 -40.01 -26.62 11.06
CA THR A 2 -38.76 -27.28 11.47
C THR A 2 -37.45 -26.48 11.54
N MET A 3 -36.95 -26.44 12.78
CA MET A 3 -35.60 -26.11 13.22
C MET A 3 -34.50 -26.92 12.52
N MET A 4 -33.32 -26.31 12.39
CA MET A 4 -31.95 -26.83 12.67
C MET A 4 -30.99 -25.78 12.11
N GLY A 5 -30.00 -25.22 12.80
CA GLY A 5 -29.26 -25.72 13.94
C GLY A 5 -27.78 -25.63 13.58
N THR A 6 -27.11 -24.52 13.94
CA THR A 6 -25.66 -24.50 14.18
C THR A 6 -25.35 -23.37 15.15
N MET A 7 -25.75 -23.61 16.40
CA MET A 7 -24.98 -23.18 17.57
C MET A 7 -23.72 -24.06 17.68
N MET A 8 -22.65 -23.46 18.18
CA MET A 8 -21.62 -24.01 19.09
C MET A 8 -20.19 -23.64 18.64
N GLN A 9 -19.69 -22.53 19.20
CA GLN A 9 -18.41 -22.49 19.90
C GLN A 9 -18.56 -21.48 21.04
N GLY A 10 -19.09 -21.97 22.15
CA GLY A 10 -19.44 -21.16 23.32
C GLY A 10 -19.65 -22.05 24.53
N THR A 11 -18.62 -22.79 24.92
CA THR A 11 -18.62 -23.64 26.13
C THR A 11 -17.31 -23.59 26.95
N SER A 12 -16.23 -22.95 26.49
CA SER A 12 -14.93 -22.98 27.20
C SER A 12 -14.73 -21.90 28.28
N LEU A 13 -15.58 -20.87 28.34
CA LEU A 13 -15.42 -19.76 29.30
C LEU A 13 -15.99 -20.06 30.70
N GLY A 14 -16.86 -21.07 30.83
CA GLY A 14 -17.53 -21.39 32.10
C GLY A 14 -16.66 -22.16 33.10
N GLU A 15 -15.94 -23.19 32.63
CA GLU A 15 -15.14 -24.06 33.50
C GLU A 15 -13.81 -23.41 33.94
N ALA A 16 -13.14 -22.69 33.03
CA ALA A 16 -11.90 -21.99 33.34
C ALA A 16 -12.09 -20.85 34.37
N GLY A 17 -13.18 -20.07 34.25
CA GLY A 17 -13.53 -19.04 35.22
C GLY A 17 -13.92 -19.59 36.60
N MET A 18 -14.52 -20.79 36.64
CA MET A 18 -14.80 -21.50 37.88
C MET A 18 -13.52 -22.06 38.55
N MET A 19 -12.55 -22.50 37.76
CA MET A 19 -11.27 -23.02 38.28
C MET A 19 -10.41 -21.93 38.90
N ALA A 20 -10.32 -20.76 38.27
CA ALA A 20 -9.61 -19.60 38.85
C ALA A 20 -10.25 -19.17 40.18
N ALA A 21 -11.59 -19.10 40.24
CA ALA A 21 -12.32 -18.81 41.47
C ALA A 21 -12.15 -19.89 42.55
N LEU A 22 -11.96 -21.15 42.18
CA LEU A 22 -11.66 -22.25 43.11
C LEU A 22 -10.25 -22.10 43.71
N LEU A 23 -9.26 -21.81 42.86
CA LEU A 23 -7.87 -21.61 43.26
C LEU A 23 -7.71 -20.43 44.23
N GLU A 24 -8.46 -19.34 44.04
CA GLU A 24 -8.47 -18.18 44.93
C GLU A 24 -8.92 -18.49 46.38
N ARG A 25 -9.61 -19.62 46.58
CA ARG A 25 -10.05 -20.05 47.92
C ARG A 25 -8.91 -20.63 48.76
N TYR A 26 -7.79 -20.98 48.12
CA TYR A 26 -6.62 -21.55 48.78
C TYR A 26 -5.59 -20.45 49.09
N PRO A 27 -5.21 -20.24 50.37
CA PRO A 27 -4.41 -19.10 50.79
C PRO A 27 -2.93 -19.16 50.34
N PHE A 28 -2.46 -20.32 49.89
CA PHE A 28 -1.09 -20.53 49.41
C PHE A 28 -0.94 -20.30 47.90
N VAL A 29 -2.03 -20.15 47.15
CA VAL A 29 -1.99 -19.92 45.71
C VAL A 29 -1.59 -18.47 45.45
N ASP A 30 -0.53 -18.28 44.64
CA ASP A 30 -0.13 -16.95 44.18
C ASP A 30 -1.25 -16.37 43.30
N ARG A 31 -1.67 -15.15 43.61
CA ARG A 31 -2.74 -14.45 42.87
C ARG A 31 -2.21 -13.80 41.60
N ALA A 32 -0.90 -13.60 41.51
CA ALA A 32 -0.26 -13.00 40.35
C ALA A 32 1.00 -13.79 39.95
N PRO A 33 0.86 -15.08 39.57
CA PRO A 33 1.99 -15.91 39.16
C PRO A 33 2.78 -15.20 38.05
N HIS A 34 4.03 -14.88 38.36
CA HIS A 34 4.93 -14.10 37.49
C HIS A 34 4.34 -12.78 36.96
N GLY A 35 3.48 -12.13 37.75
CA GLY A 35 2.88 -10.84 37.44
C GLY A 35 1.65 -10.90 36.53
N MET A 36 1.17 -12.09 36.18
CA MET A 36 -0.10 -12.30 35.47
C MET A 36 -1.21 -12.63 36.46
N ASP A 37 -2.30 -11.86 36.44
CA ASP A 37 -3.46 -12.12 37.31
C ASP A 37 -4.04 -13.51 37.05
N LEU A 38 -4.36 -14.25 38.11
CA LEU A 38 -4.84 -15.63 38.03
C LEU A 38 -6.09 -15.75 37.15
N GLY A 39 -6.98 -14.75 37.20
CA GLY A 39 -8.18 -14.68 36.37
C GLY A 39 -7.90 -14.44 34.88
N CYS A 40 -6.68 -14.07 34.51
CA CYS A 40 -6.24 -13.91 33.12
C CYS A 40 -5.59 -15.17 32.54
N LEU A 41 -5.32 -16.19 33.37
CA LEU A 41 -4.77 -17.46 32.89
C LEU A 41 -5.82 -18.22 32.08
N VAL A 42 -5.51 -18.47 30.81
CA VAL A 42 -6.34 -19.33 29.95
C VAL A 42 -6.06 -20.79 30.25
N LEU A 43 -6.86 -21.40 31.13
CA LEU A 43 -6.77 -22.82 31.45
C LEU A 43 -7.56 -23.64 30.44
N ASP A 44 -6.94 -24.65 29.83
CA ASP A 44 -7.67 -25.63 29.05
C ASP A 44 -8.22 -26.78 29.95
N ILE A 45 -9.00 -27.69 29.35
CA ILE A 45 -9.62 -28.79 30.08
C ILE A 45 -8.57 -29.72 30.71
N ALA A 46 -7.42 -29.89 30.04
CA ALA A 46 -6.33 -30.72 30.56
C ALA A 46 -5.66 -30.03 31.75
N ASP A 47 -5.39 -28.72 31.67
CA ASP A 47 -4.84 -27.92 32.75
C ASP A 47 -5.75 -27.95 33.99
N CYS A 48 -7.06 -27.77 33.79
CA CYS A 48 -8.05 -27.88 34.87
C CYS A 48 -8.02 -29.25 35.55
N SER A 49 -7.95 -30.34 34.77
CA SER A 49 -7.90 -31.70 35.34
C SER A 49 -6.62 -31.98 36.14
N VAL A 50 -5.49 -31.41 35.71
CA VAL A 50 -4.20 -31.52 36.43
C VAL A 50 -4.26 -30.73 37.74
N ILE A 51 -4.82 -29.53 37.71
CA ILE A 51 -5.01 -28.68 38.89
C ILE A 51 -5.94 -29.36 39.90
N GLU A 52 -7.07 -29.93 39.47
CA GLU A 52 -7.98 -30.68 40.36
C GLU A 52 -7.30 -31.87 41.03
N SER A 53 -6.49 -32.61 40.28
CA SER A 53 -5.69 -33.73 40.82
C SER A 53 -4.68 -33.25 41.87
N MET A 54 -3.99 -32.13 41.62
CA MET A 54 -3.05 -31.54 42.56
C MET A 54 -3.74 -31.00 43.82
N LEU A 55 -4.91 -30.37 43.68
CA LEU A 55 -5.72 -29.89 44.81
C LEU A 55 -6.25 -31.06 45.66
N SER A 56 -6.71 -32.14 45.03
CA SER A 56 -7.12 -33.35 45.75
C SER A 56 -5.94 -33.98 46.51
N GLN A 57 -4.72 -33.94 45.96
CA GLN A 57 -3.51 -34.39 46.66
C GLN A 57 -3.19 -33.49 47.84
N TYR A 58 -3.33 -32.17 47.71
CA TYR A 58 -3.17 -31.22 48.80
C TYR A 58 -4.17 -31.48 49.94
N ASP A 59 -5.44 -31.71 49.61
CA ASP A 59 -6.50 -31.94 50.60
C ASP A 59 -6.35 -33.28 51.32
N SER A 60 -5.82 -34.29 50.63
CA SER A 60 -5.57 -35.64 51.19
C SER A 60 -4.26 -35.79 51.98
N ALA A 61 -3.37 -34.78 51.95
CA ALA A 61 -2.09 -34.85 52.63
C ALA A 61 -2.25 -34.80 54.16
N ALA A 62 -1.81 -35.87 54.84
CA ALA A 62 -1.92 -36.03 56.29
C ALA A 62 -0.85 -35.26 57.10
N THR A 63 0.23 -34.82 56.45
CA THR A 63 1.36 -34.12 57.10
C THR A 63 1.51 -32.69 56.60
N PRO A 64 1.98 -31.76 57.46
CA PRO A 64 2.26 -30.37 57.06
C PRO A 64 3.26 -30.28 55.90
N GLU A 65 4.32 -31.10 55.92
CA GLU A 65 5.33 -31.17 54.85
C GLU A 65 4.74 -31.64 53.51
N GLY A 66 3.76 -32.56 53.56
CA GLY A 66 3.04 -33.02 52.37
C GLY A 66 2.20 -31.90 51.75
N LYS A 67 1.56 -31.06 52.59
CA LYS A 67 0.79 -29.90 52.14
C LYS A 67 1.67 -28.81 51.54
N ASP A 68 2.81 -28.50 52.14
CA ASP A 68 3.76 -27.51 51.60
C ASP A 68 4.33 -27.94 50.25
N LYS A 69 4.67 -29.23 50.10
CA LYS A 69 5.15 -29.77 48.83
C LYS A 69 4.07 -29.70 47.74
N ALA A 70 2.83 -30.05 48.06
CA ALA A 70 1.71 -29.94 47.12
C ALA A 70 1.42 -28.47 46.74
N ALA A 71 1.44 -27.55 47.71
CA ALA A 71 1.30 -26.12 47.46
C ALA A 71 2.40 -25.56 46.55
N THR A 72 3.65 -25.99 46.75
CA THR A 72 4.78 -25.59 45.91
C THR A 72 4.62 -26.09 44.47
N ASN A 73 4.17 -27.33 44.29
CA ASN A 73 3.94 -27.91 42.96
C ASN A 73 2.80 -27.20 42.21
N ILE A 74 1.72 -26.83 42.90
CA ILE A 74 0.60 -26.08 42.32
C ILE A 74 1.10 -24.71 41.81
N ASN A 75 1.81 -23.95 42.65
CA ASN A 75 2.35 -22.65 42.24
C ASN A 75 3.38 -22.76 41.11
N ALA A 76 4.25 -23.78 41.13
CA ALA A 76 5.20 -24.02 40.05
C ALA A 76 4.50 -24.32 38.71
N PHE A 77 3.41 -25.08 38.74
CA PHE A 77 2.59 -25.36 37.56
C PHE A 77 1.91 -24.10 37.03
N LEU A 78 1.32 -23.28 37.90
CA LEU A 78 0.70 -22.01 37.54
C LEU A 78 1.71 -21.01 36.96
N CYS A 79 2.92 -20.90 37.53
CA CYS A 79 4.00 -20.09 36.96
C CYS A 79 4.43 -20.59 35.57
N GLY A 80 4.52 -21.91 35.38
CA GLY A 80 4.83 -22.49 34.06
C GLY A 80 3.77 -22.18 32.99
N LEU A 81 2.49 -22.16 33.38
CA LEU A 81 1.39 -21.74 32.51
C LEU A 81 1.47 -20.24 32.19
N ALA A 82 1.73 -19.40 33.19
CA ALA A 82 1.89 -17.95 33.01
C ALA A 82 3.05 -17.64 32.03
N ASP A 83 4.20 -18.30 32.17
CA ASP A 83 5.35 -18.12 31.28
C ASP A 83 5.06 -18.55 29.84
N ALA A 84 4.37 -19.68 29.67
CA ALA A 84 3.97 -20.17 28.35
C ALA A 84 2.98 -19.21 27.66
N GLN A 85 2.05 -18.65 28.41
CA GLN A 85 1.08 -17.68 27.88
C GLN A 85 1.72 -16.34 27.57
N LEU A 86 2.56 -15.81 28.46
CA LEU A 86 3.29 -14.57 28.22
C LEU A 86 4.18 -14.69 26.98
N SER A 87 4.85 -15.82 26.80
CA SER A 87 5.64 -16.12 25.59
C SER A 87 4.78 -16.13 24.33
N ARG A 88 3.60 -16.75 24.37
CA ARG A 88 2.64 -16.75 23.25
C ARG A 88 2.13 -15.35 22.93
N VAL A 89 1.78 -14.55 23.93
CA VAL A 89 1.32 -13.16 23.75
C VAL A 89 2.42 -12.32 23.11
N LEU A 90 3.65 -12.43 23.59
CA LEU A 90 4.80 -11.73 23.01
C LEU A 90 5.08 -12.18 21.57
N ASP A 91 4.93 -13.47 21.25
CA ASP A 91 5.08 -13.97 19.89
C ASP A 91 3.95 -13.49 18.97
N VAL A 92 2.71 -13.42 19.45
CA VAL A 92 1.57 -12.84 18.71
C VAL A 92 1.79 -11.36 18.47
N GLU A 93 2.25 -10.59 19.46
CA GLU A 93 2.58 -9.18 19.30
C GLU A 93 3.76 -8.97 18.33
N ARG A 94 4.80 -9.80 18.40
CA ARG A 94 5.90 -9.77 17.44
C ARG A 94 5.40 -10.06 16.04
N ARG A 95 4.59 -11.11 15.83
CA ARG A 95 3.97 -11.42 14.54
C ARG A 95 3.08 -10.28 14.07
N ARG A 96 2.30 -9.66 14.94
CA ARG A 96 1.45 -8.51 14.61
C ARG A 96 2.28 -7.31 14.18
N ARG A 97 3.35 -6.97 14.91
CA ARG A 97 4.29 -5.89 14.53
C ARG A 97 5.01 -6.20 13.22
N GLN A 98 5.29 -7.47 12.95
CA GLN A 98 5.89 -7.92 11.70
C GLN A 98 4.90 -7.79 10.53
N LEU A 99 3.66 -8.26 10.70
CA LEU A 99 2.54 -8.04 9.76
C LEU A 99 2.25 -6.54 9.52
N GLU A 100 2.39 -5.69 10.54
CA GLU A 100 2.25 -4.24 10.40
C GLU A 100 3.40 -3.61 9.61
N ARG A 101 4.63 -4.12 9.74
CA ARG A 101 5.80 -3.71 8.93
C ARG A 101 5.70 -4.23 7.49
N ASP A 102 5.18 -5.43 7.31
CA ASP A 102 5.00 -6.04 5.99
C ASP A 102 3.89 -5.35 5.17
N ARG A 103 3.08 -4.48 5.79
CA ARG A 103 2.02 -3.68 5.13
C ARG A 103 2.48 -2.29 4.67
N VAL A 104 3.75 -1.93 4.85
CA VAL A 104 4.27 -0.63 4.39
C VAL A 104 4.56 -0.71 2.90
N GLU A 105 3.69 -0.11 2.09
CA GLU A 105 3.87 0.01 0.63
C GLU A 105 5.11 0.86 0.33
N GLN A 106 6.00 0.36 -0.52
CA GLN A 106 7.22 1.06 -0.92
C GLN A 106 7.10 1.60 -2.34
N PHE A 107 7.45 2.87 -2.49
CA PHE A 107 7.62 3.52 -3.79
C PHE A 107 9.10 3.85 -4.00
N VAL A 108 9.60 3.52 -5.19
CA VAL A 108 10.99 3.79 -5.57
C VAL A 108 11.00 4.79 -6.71
N LEU A 109 11.66 5.92 -6.50
CA LEU A 109 11.87 6.95 -7.50
C LEU A 109 13.30 6.84 -8.00
N ILE A 110 13.48 6.80 -9.31
CA ILE A 110 14.79 6.71 -9.96
C ILE A 110 14.95 7.95 -10.84
N ASP A 111 15.84 8.83 -10.40
CA ASP A 111 16.24 10.02 -11.12
C ASP A 111 17.48 9.73 -11.98
N GLN A 112 17.31 9.75 -13.29
CA GLN A 112 18.38 9.52 -14.27
C GLN A 112 19.07 10.83 -14.69
N ALA A 113 19.46 11.64 -13.70
CA ALA A 113 20.43 12.72 -13.90
C ALA A 113 21.81 12.13 -14.27
N THR A 114 22.51 12.73 -15.24
CA THR A 114 23.92 12.39 -15.52
C THR A 114 24.84 13.33 -14.76
N SER A 115 25.99 12.86 -14.28
CA SER A 115 27.01 13.73 -13.67
C SER A 115 27.69 14.70 -14.64
N VAL A 116 27.28 14.74 -15.90
CA VAL A 116 27.80 15.70 -16.89
C VAL A 116 27.19 17.06 -16.54
N SER A 117 28.03 17.93 -15.98
CA SER A 117 27.71 19.29 -15.65
C SER A 117 27.01 19.99 -16.82
N SER A 118 25.82 20.53 -16.58
CA SER A 118 25.25 21.56 -17.42
C SER A 118 26.13 22.80 -17.26
N THR A 119 27.19 22.91 -18.05
CA THR A 119 28.16 24.03 -18.04
C THR A 119 27.57 25.38 -18.51
N MET A 120 26.25 25.56 -18.44
CA MET A 120 25.53 26.70 -19.02
C MET A 120 24.37 27.24 -18.15
N LEU A 121 24.16 26.71 -16.92
CA LEU A 121 23.13 27.26 -16.02
C LEU A 121 23.78 28.24 -15.04
N SER A 122 23.13 29.37 -14.79
CA SER A 122 23.59 30.31 -13.76
C SER A 122 23.40 29.69 -12.37
N GLU A 123 24.18 30.11 -11.37
CA GLU A 123 24.02 29.62 -9.97
C GLU A 123 22.58 29.82 -9.45
N PHE A 124 21.89 30.87 -9.93
CA PHE A 124 20.48 31.11 -9.64
C PHE A 124 19.55 30.05 -10.23
N ASP A 125 19.82 29.59 -11.45
CA ASP A 125 19.03 28.55 -12.11
C ASP A 125 19.23 27.18 -11.43
N GLU A 126 20.42 26.92 -10.88
CA GLU A 126 20.71 25.70 -10.12
C GLU A 126 19.93 25.66 -8.79
N ASP A 127 19.96 26.74 -8.02
CA ASP A 127 19.23 26.83 -6.74
C ASP A 127 17.69 26.81 -6.94
N PHE A 128 17.20 27.48 -7.99
CA PHE A 128 15.79 27.45 -8.36
C PHE A 128 15.36 26.04 -8.80
N SER A 129 16.16 25.38 -9.63
CA SER A 129 15.92 24.01 -10.09
C SER A 129 15.89 23.00 -8.93
N ALA A 130 16.84 23.11 -7.99
CA ALA A 130 16.88 22.26 -6.80
C ALA A 130 15.63 22.45 -5.93
N THR A 131 15.21 23.70 -5.69
CA THR A 131 14.00 24.01 -4.93
C THR A 131 12.75 23.46 -5.60
N MET A 132 12.63 23.60 -6.92
CA MET A 132 11.50 23.04 -7.68
C MET A 132 11.47 21.52 -7.65
N ALA A 133 12.63 20.86 -7.74
CA ALA A 133 12.72 19.40 -7.64
C ALA A 133 12.27 18.88 -6.26
N GLU A 134 12.68 19.55 -5.18
CA GLU A 134 12.25 19.24 -3.81
C GLU A 134 10.72 19.41 -3.64
N GLN A 135 10.15 20.50 -4.16
CA GLN A 135 8.70 20.74 -4.13
C GLN A 135 7.92 19.67 -4.92
N ASN A 136 8.41 19.31 -6.11
CA ASN A 136 7.80 18.26 -6.93
C ASN A 136 7.80 16.91 -6.19
N LEU A 137 8.89 16.55 -5.51
CA LEU A 137 8.97 15.33 -4.69
C LEU A 137 7.92 15.33 -3.56
N VAL A 138 7.75 16.47 -2.87
CA VAL A 138 6.73 16.61 -1.82
C VAL A 138 5.33 16.44 -2.39
N MET A 139 5.01 17.11 -3.50
CA MET A 139 3.70 17.02 -4.15
C MET A 139 3.39 15.59 -4.62
N MET A 140 4.36 14.91 -5.23
CA MET A 140 4.20 13.50 -5.62
C MET A 140 3.93 12.60 -4.43
N MET A 141 4.71 12.75 -3.34
CA MET A 141 4.51 11.92 -2.14
C MET A 141 3.17 12.20 -1.47
N GLN A 142 2.71 13.46 -1.45
CA GLN A 142 1.36 13.80 -0.97
C GLN A 142 0.29 13.08 -1.79
N CYS A 143 0.39 13.08 -3.12
CA CYS A 143 -0.53 12.35 -4.00
C CYS A 143 -0.51 10.84 -3.73
N ILE A 144 0.67 10.24 -3.58
CA ILE A 144 0.79 8.81 -3.24
C ILE A 144 0.15 8.52 -1.89
N ARG A 145 0.48 9.28 -0.84
CA ARG A 145 -0.06 9.08 0.52
C ARG A 145 -1.55 9.33 0.64
N SER A 146 -2.10 10.12 -0.28
CA SER A 146 -3.54 10.34 -0.38
C SER A 146 -4.32 9.05 -0.69
N ILE A 147 -3.64 8.07 -1.31
CA ILE A 147 -4.16 6.74 -1.64
C ILE A 147 -3.56 5.69 -0.70
N TYR A 148 -2.23 5.71 -0.52
CA TYR A 148 -1.45 4.76 0.27
C TYR A 148 -0.94 5.42 1.55
N VAL A 149 -1.80 5.56 2.56
CA VAL A 149 -1.56 6.36 3.78
C VAL A 149 -0.23 6.03 4.48
N ARG A 150 0.17 4.76 4.47
CA ARG A 150 1.38 4.25 5.15
C ARG A 150 2.53 3.97 4.17
N SER A 151 2.56 4.64 3.02
CA SER A 151 3.64 4.44 2.05
C SER A 151 4.95 5.09 2.49
N CYS A 152 6.07 4.48 2.08
CA CYS A 152 7.41 5.05 2.19
C CYS A 152 8.02 5.27 0.81
N MET A 153 9.00 6.18 0.74
CA MET A 153 9.68 6.53 -0.51
C MET A 153 11.18 6.28 -0.41
N THR A 154 11.73 5.67 -1.46
CA THR A 154 13.18 5.58 -1.72
C THR A 154 13.47 6.38 -2.97
N LEU A 155 14.48 7.25 -2.93
CA LEU A 155 14.95 8.02 -4.07
C LEU A 155 16.36 7.54 -4.44
N LEU A 156 16.54 7.04 -5.65
CA LEU A 156 17.83 6.80 -6.28
C LEU A 156 18.16 8.01 -7.14
N SER A 157 19.16 8.80 -6.74
CA SER A 157 19.57 10.00 -7.47
C SER A 157 21.06 10.27 -7.26
N LEU A 158 21.68 10.99 -8.20
CA LEU A 158 22.99 11.59 -8.02
C LEU A 158 22.93 12.86 -7.17
N ASN A 159 21.77 13.50 -7.12
CA ASN A 159 21.57 14.76 -6.43
C ASN A 159 21.65 14.55 -4.92
N VAL A 160 22.34 15.47 -4.25
CA VAL A 160 22.40 15.51 -2.79
C VAL A 160 21.27 16.38 -2.30
N LEU A 161 20.37 15.80 -1.50
CA LEU A 161 19.29 16.55 -0.87
C LEU A 161 19.79 17.30 0.36
N ASN A 162 19.36 18.54 0.52
CA ASN A 162 19.73 19.36 1.68
C ASN A 162 19.20 18.75 2.99
N GLU A 163 19.98 18.83 4.08
CA GLU A 163 19.56 18.41 5.42
C GLU A 163 18.28 19.12 5.90
N ARG A 164 18.07 20.37 5.48
CA ARG A 164 16.83 21.11 5.76
C ARG A 164 15.63 20.40 5.15
N PHE A 165 15.72 20.02 3.89
CA PHE A 165 14.66 19.30 3.17
C PHE A 165 14.38 17.94 3.81
N GLN A 166 15.42 17.19 4.19
CA GLN A 166 15.25 15.89 4.84
C GLN A 166 14.52 16.00 6.19
N ARG A 167 14.82 17.04 6.98
CA ARG A 167 14.10 17.31 8.24
C ARG A 167 12.64 17.68 7.99
N GLN A 168 12.37 18.54 7.01
CA GLN A 168 11.01 18.91 6.62
C GLN A 168 10.22 17.69 6.10
N TRP A 169 10.85 16.84 5.28
CA TRP A 169 10.26 15.60 4.81
C TRP A 169 9.85 14.69 5.97
N LEU A 170 10.76 14.47 6.92
CA LEU A 170 10.47 13.66 8.10
C LEU A 170 9.33 14.25 8.93
N HIS A 171 9.28 15.57 9.08
CA HIS A 171 8.20 16.28 9.75
C HIS A 171 6.86 16.09 9.05
N HIS A 172 6.79 16.32 7.73
CA HIS A 172 5.54 16.21 6.96
C HIS A 172 5.03 14.78 6.85
N PHE A 173 5.95 13.83 6.67
CA PHE A 173 5.55 12.47 6.35
C PHE A 173 5.68 11.47 7.50
N GLY A 174 6.34 11.85 8.60
CA GLY A 174 6.57 10.96 9.75
C GLY A 174 7.48 9.76 9.43
N SER A 175 8.13 9.77 8.26
CA SER A 175 9.08 8.73 7.84
C SER A 175 10.20 9.36 7.00
N PRO A 176 11.46 8.94 7.18
CA PRO A 176 12.58 9.53 6.46
C PRO A 176 12.52 9.16 4.97
N LEU A 177 12.85 10.13 4.10
CA LEU A 177 13.15 9.86 2.70
C LEU A 177 14.46 9.09 2.62
N ARG A 178 14.45 7.94 1.95
CA ARG A 178 15.66 7.14 1.82
C ARG A 178 16.37 7.49 0.53
N LEU A 179 17.45 8.25 0.66
CA LEU A 179 18.29 8.61 -0.48
C LEU A 179 19.35 7.52 -0.71
N VAL A 180 19.35 6.96 -1.91
CA VAL A 180 20.43 6.13 -2.44
C VAL A 180 21.20 6.99 -3.42
N LYS A 181 22.44 7.33 -3.06
CA LYS A 181 23.32 8.05 -3.97
C LYS A 181 23.79 7.09 -5.06
N GLY A 182 23.38 7.34 -6.31
CA GLY A 182 23.70 6.44 -7.41
C GLY A 182 23.07 6.85 -8.74
N GLN A 183 23.14 5.93 -9.70
CA GLN A 183 22.62 6.11 -11.06
C GLN A 183 21.73 4.92 -11.42
N GLY A 184 20.62 5.17 -12.11
CA GLY A 184 19.68 4.12 -12.55
C GLY A 184 20.24 3.19 -13.63
N THR A 185 21.27 3.63 -14.36
CA THR A 185 21.96 2.79 -15.36
C THR A 185 22.80 1.68 -14.73
N LEU A 186 23.16 1.80 -13.46
CA LEU A 186 23.94 0.80 -12.74
C LEU A 186 23.00 -0.17 -12.02
N LEU A 187 23.00 -1.42 -12.48
CA LEU A 187 22.09 -2.46 -11.99
C LEU A 187 22.19 -2.68 -10.47
N SER A 188 23.40 -2.64 -9.90
CA SER A 188 23.63 -2.80 -8.47
C SER A 188 22.99 -1.68 -7.63
N HIS A 189 22.92 -0.45 -8.15
CA HIS A 189 22.26 0.67 -7.48
C HIS A 189 20.74 0.53 -7.53
N VAL A 190 20.19 0.12 -8.69
CA VAL A 190 18.76 -0.19 -8.83
C VAL A 190 18.38 -1.32 -7.89
N GLU A 191 19.14 -2.42 -7.88
CA GLU A 191 18.94 -3.56 -7.00
C GLU A 191 18.98 -3.15 -5.52
N HIS A 192 19.98 -2.36 -5.12
CA HIS A 192 20.07 -1.84 -3.75
C HIS A 192 18.85 -0.98 -3.39
N SER A 193 18.42 -0.09 -4.29
CA SER A 193 17.25 0.78 -4.08
C SER A 193 15.95 0.00 -3.91
N LEU A 194 15.77 -1.09 -4.66
CA LEU A 194 14.61 -1.98 -4.56
C LEU A 194 14.68 -2.89 -3.30
N ARG A 195 15.88 -3.13 -2.75
CA ARG A 195 16.11 -4.06 -1.62
C ARG A 195 16.19 -3.41 -0.24
N LEU A 196 16.24 -2.09 -0.13
CA LEU A 196 16.49 -1.39 1.14
C LEU A 196 15.53 -1.74 2.29
N ASN A 197 14.34 -2.27 2.01
CA ASN A 197 13.39 -2.76 3.02
C ASN A 197 13.47 -4.26 3.32
N ARG A 198 14.51 -4.96 2.87
CA ARG A 198 14.72 -6.41 3.04
C ARG A 198 13.63 -7.32 2.45
N SER A 199 12.55 -6.77 1.89
CA SER A 199 11.54 -7.50 1.15
C SER A 199 11.21 -6.75 -0.13
N HIS A 200 11.54 -7.36 -1.28
CA HIS A 200 11.08 -6.87 -2.57
C HIS A 200 9.55 -6.93 -2.70
N ALA A 201 8.89 -7.78 -1.91
CA ALA A 201 7.46 -8.04 -2.00
C ALA A 201 6.59 -6.81 -1.72
N ASN A 202 7.15 -5.76 -1.11
CA ASN A 202 6.38 -4.57 -0.74
C ASN A 202 6.56 -3.39 -1.70
N VAL A 203 7.35 -3.55 -2.77
CA VAL A 203 7.49 -2.50 -3.79
C VAL A 203 6.23 -2.43 -4.63
N ARG A 204 5.48 -1.35 -4.46
CA ARG A 204 4.19 -1.10 -5.12
C ARG A 204 4.33 -0.41 -6.46
N GLY A 205 5.27 0.53 -6.53
CA GLY A 205 5.49 1.34 -7.71
C GLY A 205 6.92 1.81 -7.84
N VAL A 206 7.39 1.88 -9.07
CA VAL A 206 8.67 2.47 -9.46
C VAL A 206 8.36 3.62 -10.42
N LEU A 207 8.84 4.82 -10.12
CA LEU A 207 8.75 5.97 -11.01
C LEU A 207 10.16 6.28 -11.53
N ILE A 208 10.32 6.32 -12.84
CA ILE A 208 11.58 6.62 -13.50
C ILE A 208 11.42 7.99 -14.18
N TYR A 209 12.29 8.94 -13.88
CA TYR A 209 12.24 10.28 -14.43
C TYR A 209 13.65 10.87 -14.63
N CYS A 210 13.74 12.01 -15.30
CA CYS A 210 15.00 12.75 -15.48
C CYS A 210 14.86 14.15 -14.91
N SER A 211 15.58 14.48 -13.84
CA SER A 211 15.53 15.84 -13.27
C SER A 211 16.28 16.88 -14.11
N GLN A 212 17.18 16.46 -15.01
CA GLN A 212 18.01 17.37 -15.79
C GLN A 212 17.29 17.86 -17.06
N GLN A 213 17.03 19.16 -17.12
CA GLN A 213 16.57 19.83 -18.33
C GLN A 213 17.77 20.17 -19.22
N GLY A 214 17.83 19.63 -20.44
CA GLY A 214 18.91 19.96 -21.38
C GLY A 214 18.74 19.30 -22.75
N LEU A 215 19.30 19.90 -23.80
CA LEU A 215 19.33 19.35 -25.16
C LEU A 215 20.26 18.12 -25.18
N ARG A 216 19.72 16.94 -24.87
CA ARG A 216 20.43 15.70 -25.11
C ARG A 216 20.08 15.20 -26.50
N GLU A 217 21.10 14.84 -27.28
CA GLU A 217 20.99 14.22 -28.61
C GLU A 217 20.27 12.86 -28.60
N TYR A 218 19.78 12.39 -27.45
CA TYR A 218 19.17 11.08 -27.25
C TYR A 218 18.02 11.10 -26.22
N GLU A 219 17.35 12.26 -26.03
CA GLU A 219 16.15 12.51 -25.19
C GLU A 219 15.85 11.44 -24.12
N ASP A 220 15.09 10.40 -24.47
CA ASP A 220 14.58 9.36 -23.57
C ASP A 220 15.40 8.05 -23.56
N VAL A 221 16.46 7.92 -24.36
CA VAL A 221 17.28 6.69 -24.47
C VAL A 221 17.91 6.27 -23.12
N PRO A 222 18.47 7.19 -22.30
CA PRO A 222 18.97 6.80 -20.98
C PRO A 222 17.85 6.26 -20.09
N ILE A 223 16.67 6.88 -20.13
CA ILE A 223 15.49 6.48 -19.35
C ILE A 223 15.01 5.08 -19.78
N LEU A 224 15.01 4.80 -21.09
CA LEU A 224 14.72 3.46 -21.63
C LEU A 224 15.68 2.40 -21.11
N THR A 225 16.97 2.74 -20.96
CA THR A 225 17.96 1.81 -20.41
C THR A 225 17.68 1.49 -18.93
N VAL A 226 17.35 2.52 -18.14
CA VAL A 226 16.96 2.33 -16.72
C VAL A 226 15.69 1.49 -16.61
N GLU A 227 14.69 1.76 -17.44
CA GLU A 227 13.43 1.01 -17.45
C GLU A 227 13.68 -0.48 -17.71
N LYS A 228 14.46 -0.82 -18.75
CA LYS A 228 14.83 -2.20 -19.04
C LYS A 228 15.57 -2.88 -17.89
N ASN A 229 16.48 -2.17 -17.22
CA ASN A 229 17.16 -2.69 -16.04
C ASN A 229 16.17 -2.99 -14.90
N VAL A 230 15.24 -2.08 -14.63
CA VAL A 230 14.19 -2.29 -13.61
C VAL A 230 13.33 -3.49 -13.95
N GLN A 231 12.86 -3.62 -15.19
CA GLN A 231 12.05 -4.77 -15.61
C GLN A 231 12.81 -6.09 -15.45
N ALA A 232 14.06 -6.15 -15.89
CA ALA A 232 14.90 -7.34 -15.76
C ALA A 232 15.05 -7.75 -14.28
N MET A 233 15.27 -6.79 -13.38
CA MET A 233 15.36 -7.06 -11.93
C MET A 233 14.05 -7.56 -11.34
N LEU A 234 12.91 -6.98 -11.74
CA LEU A 234 11.60 -7.43 -11.29
C LEU A 234 11.30 -8.85 -11.80
N GLN A 235 11.62 -9.15 -13.06
CA GLN A 235 11.44 -10.47 -13.66
C GLN A 235 12.33 -11.51 -12.97
N GLU A 236 13.61 -11.19 -12.73
CA GLU A 236 14.52 -12.07 -11.99
C GLU A 236 14.02 -12.33 -10.56
N GLY A 237 13.48 -11.31 -9.88
CA GLY A 237 12.87 -11.45 -8.56
C GLY A 237 11.67 -12.40 -8.55
N ILE A 238 10.86 -12.40 -9.62
CA ILE A 238 9.74 -13.33 -9.81
C ILE A 238 10.25 -14.75 -10.04
N LEU A 239 11.23 -14.92 -10.94
CA LEU A 239 11.82 -16.24 -11.24
C LEU A 239 12.49 -16.88 -10.02
N ARG A 240 13.05 -16.07 -9.11
CA ARG A 240 13.63 -16.52 -7.85
C ARG A 240 12.61 -16.79 -6.75
N GLY A 241 11.31 -16.58 -7.00
CA GLY A 241 10.24 -16.74 -6.02
C GLY A 241 10.25 -15.72 -4.89
N VAL A 242 11.03 -14.64 -5.03
CA VAL A 242 11.11 -13.55 -4.04
C VAL A 242 9.96 -12.55 -4.22
N LEU A 243 9.45 -12.46 -5.45
CA LEU A 243 8.32 -11.62 -5.83
C LEU A 243 7.14 -12.48 -6.27
N ASP A 244 5.94 -12.14 -5.80
CA ASP A 244 4.71 -12.73 -6.31
C ASP A 244 4.46 -12.25 -7.75
N PRO A 245 4.36 -13.14 -8.76
CA PRO A 245 4.03 -12.78 -10.14
C PRO A 245 2.63 -12.18 -10.28
N ASN A 246 1.70 -12.47 -9.36
CA ASN A 246 0.33 -11.97 -9.41
C ASN A 246 0.17 -10.58 -8.79
N GLN A 247 1.18 -10.11 -8.06
CA GLN A 247 1.17 -8.79 -7.48
C GLN A 247 1.50 -7.74 -8.55
N GLU A 248 0.55 -6.85 -8.79
CA GLU A 248 0.72 -5.71 -9.71
C GLU A 248 1.79 -4.75 -9.17
N ARG A 249 2.88 -4.59 -9.92
CA ARG A 249 3.95 -3.62 -9.66
C ARG A 249 3.95 -2.60 -10.79
N ASN A 250 3.73 -1.35 -10.42
CA ASN A 250 3.59 -0.27 -11.40
C ASN A 250 4.92 0.39 -11.67
N VAL A 251 5.55 0.07 -12.79
CA VAL A 251 6.65 0.86 -13.34
C VAL A 251 6.05 1.95 -14.23
N ILE A 252 6.30 3.21 -13.88
CA ILE A 252 5.85 4.38 -14.63
C ILE A 252 7.09 5.18 -15.02
N VAL A 253 7.10 5.67 -16.24
CA VAL A 253 8.20 6.43 -16.82
C VAL A 253 7.73 7.81 -17.23
N GLU A 254 8.39 8.84 -16.74
CA GLU A 254 8.29 10.18 -17.29
C GLU A 254 9.20 10.31 -18.50
N LEU A 255 8.60 10.62 -19.64
CA LEU A 255 9.23 10.83 -20.92
C LEU A 255 9.31 12.32 -21.22
N ARG A 256 10.38 12.72 -21.88
CA ARG A 256 10.49 14.05 -22.46
C ARG A 256 9.47 14.23 -23.56
N THR A 257 9.38 13.29 -24.50
CA THR A 257 8.42 13.33 -25.61
C THR A 257 7.48 12.13 -25.58
N PHE A 258 6.20 12.34 -25.89
CA PHE A 258 5.25 11.24 -26.04
C PHE A 258 5.58 10.34 -27.25
N THR A 259 6.37 10.82 -28.22
CA THR A 259 6.76 10.03 -29.40
C THR A 259 7.65 8.85 -29.06
N SER A 260 8.36 8.90 -27.92
CA SER A 260 9.19 7.81 -27.43
C SER A 260 8.38 6.65 -26.82
N CYS A 261 7.11 6.89 -26.50
CA CYS A 261 6.26 5.95 -25.77
C CYS A 261 6.23 4.52 -26.35
N PRO A 262 6.15 4.30 -27.68
CA PRO A 262 6.11 2.96 -28.28
C PRO A 262 7.36 2.11 -28.02
N PHE A 263 8.49 2.74 -27.65
CA PHE A 263 9.74 2.02 -27.39
C PHE A 263 9.84 1.49 -25.96
N PHE A 264 8.95 1.87 -25.06
CA PHE A 264 8.95 1.44 -23.65
C PHE A 264 8.07 0.21 -23.43
N HIS A 265 8.34 -0.53 -22.35
CA HIS A 265 7.55 -1.70 -22.01
C HIS A 265 6.16 -1.33 -21.44
N PRO A 266 5.12 -2.13 -21.71
CA PRO A 266 5.09 -3.24 -22.67
C PRO A 266 4.94 -2.77 -24.11
N GLN A 267 5.43 -3.58 -25.04
CA GLN A 267 5.30 -3.39 -26.48
C GLN A 267 4.36 -4.46 -27.06
N HIS A 268 3.63 -4.11 -28.11
CA HIS A 268 2.84 -5.06 -28.88
C HIS A 268 3.72 -6.21 -29.37
N ARG A 269 3.27 -7.46 -29.22
CA ARG A 269 3.95 -8.64 -29.79
C ARG A 269 3.73 -8.72 -31.30
N ASP A 270 2.52 -8.38 -31.74
CA ASP A 270 2.14 -8.32 -33.15
C ASP A 270 2.89 -7.15 -33.85
N PRO A 271 3.62 -7.41 -34.95
CA PRO A 271 4.35 -6.38 -35.67
C PRO A 271 3.47 -5.28 -36.28
N GLU A 272 2.25 -5.60 -36.72
CA GLU A 272 1.32 -4.62 -37.29
C GLU A 272 0.86 -3.65 -36.21
N TRP A 273 0.43 -4.16 -35.05
CA TRP A 273 0.04 -3.31 -33.92
C TRP A 273 1.21 -2.52 -33.34
N ARG A 274 2.42 -3.09 -33.37
CA ARG A 274 3.63 -2.33 -33.01
C ARG A 274 3.84 -1.15 -33.96
N ARG A 275 3.76 -1.36 -35.27
CA ARG A 275 3.86 -0.30 -36.29
C ARG A 275 2.77 0.77 -36.10
N VAL A 276 1.53 0.37 -35.84
CA VAL A 276 0.43 1.31 -35.55
C VAL A 276 0.72 2.14 -34.29
N GLY A 277 1.28 1.53 -33.25
CA GLY A 277 1.73 2.23 -32.05
C GLY A 277 2.86 3.23 -32.30
N GLU A 278 3.80 2.90 -33.20
CA GLU A 278 4.88 3.80 -33.63
C GLU A 278 4.35 4.99 -34.45
N GLU A 279 3.30 4.79 -35.25
CA GLU A 279 2.62 5.86 -36.00
C GLU A 279 1.72 6.73 -35.11
N SER A 280 1.13 6.13 -34.07
CA SER A 280 0.24 6.80 -33.13
C SER A 280 0.47 6.30 -31.71
N PHE A 281 1.12 7.13 -30.89
CA PHE A 281 1.45 6.79 -29.50
C PHE A 281 0.21 6.38 -28.67
N GLN A 282 -0.98 6.87 -29.02
CA GLN A 282 -2.23 6.51 -28.33
C GLN A 282 -2.57 5.02 -28.46
N SER A 283 -2.04 4.37 -29.51
CA SER A 283 -2.21 2.95 -29.78
C SER A 283 -1.08 2.10 -29.20
N SER A 284 -0.07 2.70 -28.55
CA SER A 284 0.98 1.93 -27.89
C SER A 284 0.46 1.30 -26.59
N LEU A 285 0.89 0.07 -26.26
CA LEU A 285 0.49 -0.58 -25.02
C LEU A 285 0.98 0.17 -23.78
N SER A 286 2.20 0.68 -23.82
CA SER A 286 2.78 1.49 -22.74
C SER A 286 1.95 2.73 -22.42
N PHE A 287 1.35 3.38 -23.41
CA PHE A 287 0.40 4.48 -23.19
C PHE A 287 -0.95 3.97 -22.68
N MET A 288 -1.56 3.00 -23.37
CA MET A 288 -2.88 2.45 -23.02
C MET A 288 -2.92 1.90 -21.58
N MET A 289 -1.78 1.39 -21.10
CA MET A 289 -1.59 0.85 -19.75
C MET A 289 -1.15 1.89 -18.72
N GLY A 290 -0.95 3.16 -19.11
CA GLY A 290 -0.52 4.23 -18.22
C GLY A 290 0.90 4.03 -17.66
N LYS A 291 1.80 3.41 -18.43
CA LYS A 291 3.20 3.15 -18.05
C LYS A 291 4.13 4.29 -18.45
N CYS A 292 3.70 5.16 -19.36
CA CYS A 292 4.45 6.34 -19.77
C CYS A 292 3.60 7.60 -19.60
N PHE A 293 4.25 8.68 -19.21
CA PHE A 293 3.68 10.02 -19.15
C PHE A 293 4.68 11.01 -19.72
N SER A 294 4.23 12.02 -20.46
CA SER A 294 5.10 13.11 -20.94
C SER A 294 4.46 14.45 -20.64
N GLY A 295 5.28 15.44 -20.27
CA GLY A 295 4.83 16.82 -20.12
C GLY A 295 4.18 17.38 -21.38
N ASP A 296 4.59 16.92 -22.58
CA ASP A 296 3.99 17.32 -23.85
C ASP A 296 2.50 16.95 -23.95
N MET A 297 2.07 15.89 -23.24
CA MET A 297 0.66 15.51 -23.19
C MET A 297 -0.20 16.59 -22.50
N LEU A 298 0.40 17.43 -21.65
CA LEU A 298 -0.28 18.54 -21.00
C LEU A 298 -0.46 19.77 -21.90
N GLN A 299 0.19 19.84 -23.07
CA GLN A 299 -0.02 20.96 -24.00
C GLN A 299 -1.48 21.09 -24.42
N THR A 300 -2.15 19.95 -24.64
CA THR A 300 -3.59 19.92 -24.95
C THR A 300 -4.42 20.50 -23.79
N LEU A 301 -4.03 20.21 -22.54
CA LEU A 301 -4.66 20.80 -21.37
C LEU A 301 -4.45 22.32 -21.31
N LEU A 302 -3.28 22.83 -21.67
CA LEU A 302 -3.03 24.28 -21.71
C LEU A 302 -3.90 24.97 -22.76
N VAL A 303 -4.02 24.39 -23.95
CA VAL A 303 -4.89 24.91 -25.02
C VAL A 303 -6.34 24.95 -24.55
N HIS A 304 -6.87 23.85 -24.01
CA HIS A 304 -8.25 23.83 -23.50
C HIS A 304 -8.44 24.72 -22.27
N GLY A 305 -7.43 24.82 -21.40
CA GLY A 305 -7.43 25.67 -20.22
C GLY A 305 -7.47 27.16 -20.56
N PHE A 306 -6.87 27.57 -21.69
CA PHE A 306 -6.97 28.92 -22.20
C PHE A 306 -8.43 29.28 -22.56
N TYR A 307 -9.13 28.39 -23.27
CA TYR A 307 -10.53 28.63 -23.65
C TYR A 307 -11.51 28.40 -22.48
N HIS A 308 -11.16 27.53 -21.54
CA HIS A 308 -11.98 27.17 -20.40
C HIS A 308 -11.15 27.15 -19.11
N PRO A 309 -10.93 28.33 -18.46
CA PRO A 309 -10.12 28.43 -17.24
C PRO A 309 -10.62 27.55 -16.09
N ALA A 310 -11.92 27.23 -16.07
CA ALA A 310 -12.50 26.31 -15.11
C ALA A 310 -11.90 24.89 -15.17
N LEU A 311 -11.35 24.46 -16.32
CA LEU A 311 -10.69 23.16 -16.46
C LEU A 311 -9.41 23.10 -15.62
N LEU A 312 -8.56 24.12 -15.68
CA LEU A 312 -7.34 24.16 -14.86
C LEU A 312 -7.69 24.11 -13.37
N LYS A 313 -8.70 24.89 -12.96
CA LYS A 313 -9.18 24.86 -11.58
C LYS A 313 -9.75 23.51 -11.18
N TRP A 314 -10.41 22.82 -12.10
CA TRP A 314 -10.94 21.48 -11.86
C TRP A 314 -9.82 20.46 -11.61
N TYR A 315 -8.73 20.48 -12.39
CA TYR A 315 -7.57 19.61 -12.17
C TYR A 315 -6.86 19.90 -10.85
N GLU A 316 -6.68 21.16 -10.48
CA GLU A 316 -6.15 21.54 -9.14
C GLU A 316 -6.98 20.92 -8.01
N LEU A 317 -8.32 21.01 -8.11
CA LEU A 317 -9.24 20.47 -7.11
C LEU A 317 -9.29 18.94 -7.08
N LEU A 318 -9.05 18.29 -8.22
CA LEU A 318 -9.07 16.84 -8.39
C LEU A 318 -7.81 16.21 -7.80
N LEU A 319 -6.65 16.78 -8.12
CA LEU A 319 -5.35 16.38 -7.58
C LEU A 319 -5.13 16.89 -6.16
N ASN A 320 -5.98 17.85 -5.73
CA ASN A 320 -5.86 18.55 -4.46
C ASN A 320 -4.48 19.21 -4.30
N VAL A 321 -4.01 19.80 -5.39
CA VAL A 321 -2.80 20.62 -5.45
C VAL A 321 -3.25 22.06 -5.30
N SER A 322 -3.38 22.54 -4.06
CA SER A 322 -3.57 23.97 -3.84
C SER A 322 -2.21 24.66 -3.86
N VAL A 323 -1.81 25.18 -5.03
CA VAL A 323 -0.72 26.15 -5.11
C VAL A 323 -1.28 27.46 -4.52
N ARG A 324 -0.99 27.74 -3.26
CA ARG A 324 -1.11 29.12 -2.76
C ARG A 324 0.24 29.79 -2.99
N ASP A 325 0.19 31.02 -3.49
CA ASP A 325 1.31 31.81 -4.02
C ASP A 325 2.62 31.67 -3.24
N ALA A 326 3.67 31.29 -3.98
CA ALA A 326 5.12 31.56 -3.87
C ALA A 326 5.88 31.47 -2.52
N HIS A 327 5.21 31.35 -1.38
CA HIS A 327 5.81 31.02 -0.10
C HIS A 327 5.09 29.80 0.42
N VAL A 328 5.61 28.63 0.03
CA VAL A 328 5.16 27.35 0.56
C VAL A 328 5.47 27.36 2.05
N ASP A 329 4.53 27.87 2.85
CA ASP A 329 4.42 27.56 4.26
C ASP A 329 4.12 26.07 4.34
N LEU A 330 5.22 25.30 4.29
CA LEU A 330 5.26 23.87 4.54
C LEU A 330 4.59 23.53 5.89
N GLU A 331 4.50 24.49 6.82
CA GLU A 331 3.84 24.38 8.12
C GLU A 331 2.31 24.31 8.05
N LEU A 332 1.66 24.79 6.99
CA LEU A 332 0.18 24.85 6.92
C LEU A 332 -0.51 23.54 6.49
N ASN A 333 0.24 22.48 6.18
CA ASN A 333 -0.32 21.18 5.79
C ASN A 333 -0.49 20.19 6.97
N GLU A 334 -0.34 20.65 8.21
CA GLU A 334 -0.48 19.82 9.42
C GLU A 334 -1.92 19.35 9.69
N HIS A 335 -2.92 19.88 8.98
CA HIS A 335 -4.31 19.46 9.13
C HIS A 335 -4.71 18.45 8.06
N HIS A 336 -4.72 17.18 8.49
CA HIS A 336 -5.47 16.05 7.91
C HIS A 336 -6.62 16.45 6.97
N THR A 337 -6.41 16.53 5.64
CA THR A 337 -7.48 16.38 4.62
C THR A 337 -7.02 16.44 3.15
N ASN A 338 -5.72 16.47 2.83
CA ASN A 338 -5.25 16.43 1.43
C ASN A 338 -5.37 15.02 0.81
N ARG A 339 -6.60 14.53 0.66
CA ARG A 339 -6.91 13.30 -0.04
C ARG A 339 -7.29 13.62 -1.48
N THR A 340 -6.71 12.92 -2.45
CA THR A 340 -7.18 12.98 -3.84
C THR A 340 -8.68 12.68 -3.87
N ARG A 341 -9.38 13.29 -4.83
CA ARG A 341 -10.79 12.96 -5.07
C ARG A 341 -10.98 11.59 -5.70
N PHE A 342 -9.91 11.01 -6.26
CA PHE A 342 -9.97 9.67 -6.82
C PHE A 342 -10.26 8.63 -5.76
N LYS A 343 -11.24 7.77 -6.07
CA LYS A 343 -11.61 6.59 -5.32
C LYS A 343 -11.64 5.40 -6.28
N PHE A 344 -11.26 4.24 -5.76
CA PHE A 344 -11.13 3.02 -6.53
C PHE A 344 -12.00 1.94 -5.88
N TYR A 345 -12.84 1.29 -6.67
CA TYR A 345 -13.78 0.28 -6.18
C TYR A 345 -13.61 -1.00 -6.99
N GLY A 346 -13.10 -2.06 -6.36
CA GLY A 346 -12.95 -3.37 -7.01
C GLY A 346 -14.29 -4.07 -7.17
N ASN A 347 -14.60 -4.56 -8.37
CA ASN A 347 -15.86 -5.25 -8.65
C ASN A 347 -15.94 -6.63 -7.97
N LYS A 348 -14.81 -7.26 -7.64
CA LYS A 348 -14.77 -8.50 -6.85
C LYS A 348 -15.55 -8.39 -5.53
N ALA A 349 -15.49 -7.23 -4.89
CA ALA A 349 -16.23 -6.97 -3.65
C ALA A 349 -17.68 -6.52 -3.90
N MET A 350 -17.92 -5.73 -4.95
CA MET A 350 -19.25 -5.17 -5.25
C MET A 350 -20.18 -6.17 -5.94
N LYS A 351 -19.63 -7.10 -6.73
CA LYS A 351 -20.31 -8.13 -7.51
C LYS A 351 -21.43 -7.55 -8.40
N LEU A 352 -21.13 -6.47 -9.10
CA LEU A 352 -22.08 -5.79 -9.97
C LEU A 352 -21.94 -6.27 -11.41
N SER A 353 -23.07 -6.37 -12.11
CA SER A 353 -23.15 -6.94 -13.45
C SER A 353 -22.77 -5.94 -14.54
N THR A 354 -23.17 -4.67 -14.40
CA THR A 354 -22.96 -3.64 -15.44
C THR A 354 -22.35 -2.37 -14.88
N PHE A 355 -21.76 -1.55 -15.76
CA PHE A 355 -21.26 -0.23 -15.38
C PHE A 355 -22.36 0.68 -14.83
N ALA A 356 -23.58 0.61 -15.37
CA ALA A 356 -24.73 1.35 -14.83
C ALA A 356 -25.04 0.98 -13.37
N ASP A 357 -24.94 -0.30 -13.02
CA ASP A 357 -25.18 -0.76 -11.64
C ASP A 357 -24.10 -0.24 -10.69
N ALA A 358 -22.83 -0.29 -11.13
CA ALA A 358 -21.72 0.32 -10.39
C ALA A 358 -21.89 1.82 -10.22
N PHE A 359 -22.24 2.54 -11.28
CA PHE A 359 -22.47 3.97 -11.22
C PHE A 359 -23.55 4.32 -10.18
N ARG A 360 -24.71 3.64 -10.24
CA ARG A 360 -25.82 3.87 -9.29
C ARG A 360 -25.42 3.51 -7.86
N ALA A 361 -24.76 2.38 -7.65
CA ALA A 361 -24.34 1.94 -6.32
C ALA A 361 -23.31 2.89 -5.69
N ILE A 362 -22.29 3.27 -6.44
CA ILE A 362 -21.23 4.18 -5.99
C ILE A 362 -21.81 5.57 -5.71
N LEU A 363 -22.71 6.07 -6.56
CA LEU A 363 -23.35 7.36 -6.34
C LEU A 363 -24.21 7.36 -5.08
N ARG A 364 -25.05 6.33 -4.90
CA ARG A 364 -25.98 6.24 -3.75
C ARG A 364 -25.27 6.01 -2.43
N HIS A 365 -24.30 5.11 -2.40
CA HIS A 365 -23.72 4.62 -1.15
C HIS A 365 -22.38 5.27 -0.80
N ARG A 366 -21.66 5.81 -1.79
CA ARG A 366 -20.31 6.35 -1.59
C ARG A 366 -20.18 7.83 -1.91
N LYS A 367 -21.26 8.48 -2.37
CA LYS A 367 -21.27 9.90 -2.78
C LYS A 367 -20.14 10.20 -3.76
N SER A 368 -19.89 9.26 -4.67
CA SER A 368 -18.85 9.37 -5.70
C SER A 368 -19.46 9.15 -7.07
N ILE A 369 -18.82 9.70 -8.10
CA ILE A 369 -19.24 9.56 -9.49
C ILE A 369 -18.26 8.62 -10.17
N ALA A 370 -18.73 7.47 -10.69
CA ALA A 370 -17.88 6.58 -11.46
C ALA A 370 -17.52 7.23 -12.81
N VAL A 371 -16.23 7.23 -13.17
CA VAL A 371 -15.68 7.91 -14.36
C VAL A 371 -15.04 6.96 -15.36
N GLY A 372 -14.72 5.74 -14.95
CA GLY A 372 -14.13 4.76 -15.84
C GLY A 372 -13.85 3.43 -15.15
N VAL A 373 -13.36 2.48 -15.94
CA VAL A 373 -13.05 1.12 -15.50
C VAL A 373 -11.62 0.79 -15.91
N PHE A 374 -10.82 0.36 -14.95
CA PHE A 374 -9.49 -0.18 -15.17
C PHE A 374 -9.58 -1.70 -15.26
N ARG A 375 -9.52 -2.21 -16.49
CA ARG A 375 -9.84 -3.58 -16.86
C ARG A 375 -8.59 -4.34 -17.23
N ARG A 376 -8.52 -5.62 -16.85
CA ARG A 376 -7.43 -6.51 -17.27
C ARG A 376 -7.49 -6.78 -18.78
N PHE A 377 -6.33 -6.84 -19.43
CA PHE A 377 -6.27 -7.38 -20.78
C PHE A 377 -6.71 -8.85 -20.77
N PRO A 378 -7.35 -9.33 -21.85
CA PRO A 378 -7.61 -10.74 -22.05
C PRO A 378 -6.30 -11.54 -21.99
N LYS A 379 -6.32 -12.77 -21.46
CA LYS A 379 -5.12 -13.62 -21.36
C LYS A 379 -4.57 -14.00 -22.74
N GLU A 380 -5.46 -14.00 -23.73
CA GLU A 380 -5.21 -14.30 -25.13
C GLU A 380 -4.19 -13.33 -25.76
N GLU A 381 -4.09 -12.10 -25.24
CA GLU A 381 -3.09 -11.11 -25.66
C GLU A 381 -1.65 -11.53 -25.30
N GLY A 382 -1.48 -12.52 -24.42
CA GLY A 382 -0.17 -13.06 -24.06
C GLY A 382 0.75 -12.08 -23.34
N LEU A 383 0.21 -11.01 -22.78
CA LEU A 383 0.96 -10.01 -22.03
C LEU A 383 1.38 -10.55 -20.65
N GLU A 384 2.59 -10.19 -20.21
CA GLU A 384 3.14 -10.66 -18.93
C GLU A 384 2.48 -9.99 -17.72
N GLY A 385 2.31 -10.74 -16.62
CA GLY A 385 1.76 -10.24 -15.36
C GLY A 385 0.23 -10.07 -15.37
N THR A 386 -0.26 -8.99 -14.76
CA THR A 386 -1.69 -8.65 -14.68
C THR A 386 -1.99 -7.29 -15.35
N PRO A 387 -1.70 -7.16 -16.65
CA PRO A 387 -1.80 -5.89 -17.37
C PRO A 387 -3.23 -5.38 -17.43
N ARG A 388 -3.40 -4.07 -17.31
CA ARG A 388 -4.69 -3.39 -17.30
C ARG A 388 -4.68 -2.16 -18.19
N TYR A 389 -5.82 -1.87 -18.82
CA TYR A 389 -6.07 -0.66 -19.60
C TYR A 389 -7.26 0.09 -19.03
N PHE A 390 -7.34 1.39 -19.34
CA PHE A 390 -8.40 2.25 -18.85
C PHE A 390 -9.49 2.47 -19.90
N ILE A 391 -10.74 2.24 -19.51
CA ILE A 391 -11.94 2.55 -20.29
C ILE A 391 -12.58 3.79 -19.68
N THR A 392 -12.43 4.93 -20.33
CA THR A 392 -13.03 6.20 -19.90
C THR A 392 -14.51 6.24 -20.28
N ASN A 393 -15.38 6.56 -19.32
CA ASN A 393 -16.83 6.67 -19.50
C ASN A 393 -17.46 5.53 -20.34
N PRO A 394 -17.39 4.27 -19.88
CA PRO A 394 -17.97 3.14 -20.60
C PRO A 394 -19.47 3.26 -20.81
N ASP A 395 -19.99 2.55 -21.82
CA ASP A 395 -21.43 2.44 -22.05
C ASP A 395 -22.15 1.89 -20.78
N PRO A 396 -23.33 2.40 -20.40
CA PRO A 396 -24.07 1.92 -19.24
C PRO A 396 -24.31 0.40 -19.24
N SER A 397 -24.47 -0.20 -20.42
CA SER A 397 -24.69 -1.63 -20.62
C SER A 397 -23.42 -2.47 -20.59
N MET A 398 -22.22 -1.86 -20.54
CA MET A 398 -20.97 -2.60 -20.52
C MET A 398 -20.95 -3.57 -19.32
N PRO A 399 -20.73 -4.88 -19.55
CA PRO A 399 -20.63 -5.84 -18.46
C PRO A 399 -19.36 -5.56 -17.64
N LEU A 400 -19.44 -5.71 -16.32
CA LEU A 400 -18.29 -5.64 -15.43
C LEU A 400 -17.76 -7.04 -15.13
N LEU A 401 -16.46 -7.20 -15.20
CA LEU A 401 -15.75 -8.43 -14.86
C LEU A 401 -15.39 -8.44 -13.37
N GLU A 402 -15.10 -9.62 -12.80
CA GLU A 402 -14.76 -9.74 -11.37
C GLU A 402 -13.53 -8.89 -10.99
N ASP A 403 -12.51 -8.88 -11.84
CA ASP A 403 -11.24 -8.19 -11.58
C ASP A 403 -11.21 -6.71 -11.97
N ASP A 404 -12.33 -6.17 -12.45
CA ASP A 404 -12.44 -4.76 -12.84
C ASP A 404 -12.29 -3.84 -11.62
N VAL A 405 -11.60 -2.72 -11.80
CA VAL A 405 -11.51 -1.65 -10.81
C VAL A 405 -12.23 -0.42 -11.35
N VAL A 406 -13.32 -0.02 -10.71
CA VAL A 406 -14.08 1.18 -11.09
C VAL A 406 -13.42 2.40 -10.48
N TYR A 407 -13.02 3.34 -11.33
CA TYR A 407 -12.48 4.64 -10.93
C TYR A 407 -13.63 5.61 -10.72
N ALA A 408 -13.56 6.38 -9.65
CA ALA A 408 -14.61 7.30 -9.29
C ALA A 408 -14.05 8.57 -8.65
N LEU A 409 -14.86 9.63 -8.66
CA LEU A 409 -14.55 10.92 -8.07
C LEU A 409 -15.49 11.19 -6.89
N TYR A 410 -14.91 11.40 -5.72
CA TYR A 410 -15.67 11.77 -4.53
C TYR A 410 -16.31 13.15 -4.70
N ALA A 411 -17.63 13.21 -4.52
CA ALA A 411 -18.45 14.41 -4.70
C ALA A 411 -18.75 15.15 -3.38
N GLY A 412 -18.10 14.78 -2.27
CA GLY A 412 -18.29 15.48 -0.99
C GLY A 412 -17.75 16.91 -1.00
N ARG A 413 -18.28 17.74 -0.09
CA ARG A 413 -17.86 19.15 0.07
C ARG A 413 -16.40 19.22 0.52
N VAL A 414 -15.66 20.15 -0.09
CA VAL A 414 -14.34 20.58 0.38
C VAL A 414 -14.55 21.39 1.67
N ALA A 415 -13.97 20.95 2.78
CA ALA A 415 -13.82 21.79 3.95
C ALA A 415 -12.93 22.99 3.54
N GLY A 416 -13.55 24.14 3.29
CA GLY A 416 -12.89 25.30 2.68
C GLY A 416 -13.87 26.36 2.20
N ILE A 417 -15.14 26.00 1.99
CA ILE A 417 -16.25 26.95 1.90
C ILE A 417 -17.00 26.89 3.22
N SER A 418 -16.64 27.77 4.15
CA SER A 418 -17.28 27.86 5.46
C SER A 418 -18.75 28.26 5.32
N ARG A 419 -19.64 27.38 5.76
CA ARG A 419 -20.68 27.78 6.71
C ARG A 419 -20.77 26.69 7.76
N ALA A 420 -20.59 27.12 9.00
CA ALA A 420 -20.47 26.34 10.22
C ALA A 420 -21.47 25.18 10.30
N GLU A 421 -20.98 23.99 10.64
CA GLU A 421 -21.64 23.02 11.52
C GLU A 421 -20.63 21.96 11.98
N ALA A 422 -20.83 21.50 13.21
CA ALA A 422 -19.91 20.76 14.07
C ALA A 422 -19.74 19.27 13.64
N PRO A 423 -18.84 18.50 14.30
CA PRO A 423 -18.19 17.33 13.71
C PRO A 423 -19.10 16.10 13.69
N LEU A 424 -19.11 15.38 12.57
CA LEU A 424 -19.66 14.03 12.52
C LEU A 424 -18.55 12.99 12.73
N SER A 425 -18.74 12.29 13.84
CA SER A 425 -18.13 11.06 14.33
C SER A 425 -17.36 10.17 13.35
N SER A 426 -16.19 9.76 13.83
CA SER A 426 -15.52 8.49 13.59
C SER A 426 -16.46 7.32 13.25
N GLY A 427 -16.24 6.71 12.09
CA GLY A 427 -16.83 5.40 11.79
C GLY A 427 -17.04 5.15 10.31
N ASP A 428 -15.97 5.07 9.50
CA ASP A 428 -16.08 4.57 8.11
C ASP A 428 -14.73 4.07 7.55
N THR A 429 -13.94 3.38 8.37
CA THR A 429 -12.62 2.84 7.99
C THR A 429 -12.61 1.38 7.51
N SER A 430 -13.76 0.71 7.36
CA SER A 430 -13.76 -0.75 7.11
C SER A 430 -14.02 -1.21 5.66
N LEU A 431 -14.20 -0.31 4.69
CA LEU A 431 -14.56 -0.69 3.31
C LEU A 431 -13.81 0.06 2.19
N GLU A 432 -12.81 0.89 2.51
CA GLU A 432 -11.75 1.21 1.54
C GLU A 432 -10.93 -0.07 1.39
N ALA A 433 -11.41 -0.97 0.53
CA ALA A 433 -10.84 -2.29 0.34
C ALA A 433 -9.33 -2.14 0.13
N SER A 434 -8.57 -2.76 1.04
CA SER A 434 -7.22 -3.18 0.76
C SER A 434 -7.17 -3.74 -0.66
N ILE A 435 -6.32 -3.15 -1.50
CA ILE A 435 -5.90 -3.79 -2.74
C ILE A 435 -4.98 -4.96 -2.34
N HIS A 436 -5.53 -5.94 -1.61
CA HIS A 436 -4.90 -7.22 -1.36
C HIS A 436 -5.58 -8.21 -2.30
N LEU A 437 -4.91 -8.48 -3.42
CA LEU A 437 -5.18 -9.66 -4.22
C LEU A 437 -4.68 -10.85 -3.39
N THR A 438 -5.60 -11.59 -2.79
CA THR A 438 -5.30 -12.86 -2.12
C THR A 438 -4.70 -13.84 -3.14
N PRO A 439 -3.58 -14.52 -2.84
CA PRO A 439 -3.13 -15.67 -3.63
C PRO A 439 -4.21 -16.75 -3.57
N GLY A 440 -4.57 -17.32 -4.71
CA GLY A 440 -5.47 -18.46 -4.76
C GLY A 440 -4.86 -19.65 -4.03
N GLU A 441 -5.64 -20.28 -3.15
CA GLU A 441 -5.32 -21.59 -2.60
C GLU A 441 -5.22 -22.59 -3.76
N ALA A 442 -4.04 -23.20 -3.89
CA ALA A 442 -3.87 -24.39 -4.70
C ALA A 442 -4.69 -25.51 -4.02
N VAL A 443 -5.80 -25.88 -4.65
CA VAL A 443 -6.49 -27.11 -4.29
C VAL A 443 -5.65 -28.26 -4.84
N GLU A 444 -4.91 -28.91 -3.94
CA GLU A 444 -4.48 -30.29 -4.13
C GLU A 444 -5.73 -31.16 -4.29
N THR A 445 -6.04 -31.56 -5.51
CA THR A 445 -6.86 -32.76 -5.73
C THR A 445 -5.92 -33.91 -6.08
N GLY A 446 -5.57 -34.69 -5.06
CA GLY A 446 -5.15 -36.07 -5.23
C GLY A 446 -6.34 -37.00 -5.48
N ALA A 447 -6.06 -38.08 -6.20
CA ALA A 447 -6.84 -39.32 -6.35
C ALA A 447 -8.18 -39.26 -7.11
N HIS A 448 -8.17 -39.67 -8.38
CA HIS A 448 -8.41 -41.07 -8.76
C HIS A 448 -7.92 -41.37 -10.18
#